data_AF-A0A7S0HXC0-F1
#
_entry.id   AF-A0A7S0HXC0-F1
#
_cell.length_a   1.000
_cell.length_b   1.000
_cell.length_c   1.000
_cell.angle_alpha   90.00
_cell.angle_beta   90.00
_cell.angle_gamma   90.00
#
_symmetry.space_group_name_H-M   'P 1'
#
loop_
_entity.id
_entity.type
_entity.pdbx_description
1 polymer ?
#
loop_
_entity_poly.entity_id
_entity_poly.type
_entity_poly.pdbx_seq_one_letter_code
_entity_poly.pdbx_strand_id
1 'polypeptide(L)'
;MLGRIEVERRQPAHDDKVLIATVLAHMGKFQEAAKLFSQANRVERAIAMYSDLCRWDEARQFAHNANPEHSQELVRRQAAWAEETNDLGVASETYLKAGDVLKAISILGEQKWLAKL
;
A
#
# COMPACT_ATOMS: atom_id res chain seq x y z
N MET A 1 14.64 4.02 15.80
CA MET A 1 14.37 3.28 14.55
C MET A 1 15.54 2.41 14.07
N LEU A 2 16.81 2.76 14.32
CA LEU A 2 17.96 1.87 14.08
C LEU A 2 17.85 0.48 14.73
N GLY A 3 17.13 0.39 15.86
CA GLY A 3 16.89 -0.87 16.55
C GLY A 3 16.12 -1.92 15.74
N ARG A 4 15.24 -1.52 14.80
CA ARG A 4 14.51 -2.50 13.96
C ARG A 4 15.42 -3.19 12.95
N ILE A 5 16.35 -2.43 12.35
CA ILE A 5 17.36 -2.92 11.40
C ILE A 5 18.36 -3.83 12.13
N GLU A 6 18.81 -3.43 13.32
CA GLU A 6 19.76 -4.20 14.14
C GLU A 6 19.14 -5.51 14.66
N VAL A 7 17.84 -5.50 15.01
CA VAL A 7 17.10 -6.69 15.44
C VAL A 7 16.88 -7.66 14.26
N GLU A 8 16.59 -7.15 13.06
CA GLU A 8 16.45 -7.98 11.86
C GLU A 8 17.81 -8.60 11.46
N ARG A 9 18.93 -7.85 11.58
CA ARG A 9 20.30 -8.35 11.33
C ARG A 9 20.73 -9.47 12.28
N ARG A 10 20.15 -9.53 13.48
CA ARG A 10 20.39 -10.61 14.46
C ARG A 10 19.72 -11.93 14.10
N GLN A 11 18.82 -11.96 13.12
CA GLN A 11 18.20 -13.20 12.68
C GLN A 11 19.12 -13.94 11.69
N PRO A 12 19.29 -15.26 11.82
CA PRO A 12 20.15 -16.06 10.94
C PRO A 12 19.61 -16.21 9.49
N ALA A 13 18.47 -15.58 9.17
CA ALA A 13 17.85 -15.53 7.85
C ALA A 13 17.59 -14.09 7.37
N HIS A 14 18.41 -13.13 7.79
CA HIS A 14 18.30 -11.76 7.28
C HIS A 14 18.79 -11.71 5.83
N ASP A 15 17.93 -11.22 4.95
CA ASP A 15 18.30 -10.96 3.57
C ASP A 15 18.94 -9.57 3.50
N ASP A 16 20.25 -9.51 3.29
CA ASP A 16 21.01 -8.26 3.19
C ASP A 16 20.39 -7.28 2.19
N LYS A 17 19.77 -7.80 1.12
CA LYS A 17 19.10 -6.97 0.10
C LYS A 17 17.90 -6.24 0.67
N VAL A 18 17.17 -6.87 1.59
CA VAL A 18 16.01 -6.27 2.26
C VAL A 18 16.44 -5.15 3.21
N LEU A 19 17.56 -5.33 3.91
CA LEU A 19 18.13 -4.29 4.77
C LEU A 19 18.61 -3.09 3.94
N ILE A 20 19.35 -3.34 2.85
CA ILE A 20 19.80 -2.28 1.93
C ILE A 20 18.60 -1.57 1.32
N ALA A 21 17.56 -2.30 0.88
CA ALA A 21 16.33 -1.73 0.37
C ALA A 21 15.64 -0.82 1.40
N THR A 22 15.59 -1.24 2.66
CA THR A 22 15.00 -0.44 3.75
C THR A 22 15.76 0.85 3.97
N VAL A 23 17.09 0.80 3.96
CA VAL A 23 17.95 2.00 4.07
C VAL A 23 17.71 2.94 2.88
N LEU A 24 17.64 2.40 1.66
CA LEU A 24 17.37 3.20 0.45
C LEU A 24 15.99 3.85 0.48
N ALA A 25 14.97 3.15 0.98
CA ALA A 25 13.64 3.71 1.17
C ALA A 25 13.68 4.91 2.13
N HIS A 26 14.41 4.80 3.24
CA HIS A 26 14.59 5.92 4.18
C HIS A 26 15.38 7.10 3.58
N MET A 27 16.26 6.85 2.61
CA MET A 27 16.96 7.89 1.86
C MET A 27 16.10 8.53 0.75
N GLY A 28 14.85 8.09 0.57
CA GLY A 28 13.98 8.57 -0.50
C GLY A 28 14.21 7.91 -1.85
N LYS A 29 15.09 6.90 -1.93
CA LYS A 29 15.42 6.15 -3.16
C LYS A 29 14.45 4.99 -3.39
N PHE A 30 13.17 5.31 -3.51
CA PHE A 30 12.08 4.31 -3.53
C PHE A 30 12.17 3.34 -4.71
N GLN A 31 12.56 3.80 -5.89
CA GLN A 31 12.70 2.92 -7.06
C GLN A 31 13.82 1.89 -6.89
N GLU A 32 14.96 2.29 -6.31
CA GLU A 32 16.08 1.39 -6.02
C GLU A 32 15.68 0.40 -4.91
N ALA A 33 15.00 0.87 -3.87
CA ALA A 33 14.49 0.04 -2.80
C ALA A 33 13.50 -1.03 -3.32
N ALA A 34 12.53 -0.64 -4.16
CA ALA A 34 11.55 -1.55 -4.73
C ALA A 34 12.19 -2.63 -5.62
N LYS A 35 13.22 -2.28 -6.39
CA LYS A 35 13.98 -3.26 -7.19
C LYS A 35 14.64 -4.31 -6.30
N LEU A 36 15.27 -3.88 -5.20
CA LEU A 36 15.91 -4.80 -4.26
C LEU A 36 14.90 -5.67 -3.52
N PHE A 37 13.75 -5.11 -3.10
CA PHE A 37 12.66 -5.89 -2.52
C PHE A 37 12.14 -6.95 -3.49
N SER A 38 11.99 -6.62 -4.77
CA SER A 38 11.60 -7.57 -5.82
C SER A 38 12.67 -8.66 -6.02
N GLN A 39 13.95 -8.30 -6.07
CA GLN A 39 15.06 -9.27 -6.18
C GLN A 39 15.22 -10.19 -4.96
N ALA A 40 14.79 -9.73 -3.78
CA ALA A 40 14.73 -10.51 -2.55
C ALA A 40 13.46 -11.38 -2.46
N ASN A 41 12.60 -11.37 -3.49
CA ASN A 41 11.29 -12.03 -3.48
C ASN A 41 10.43 -11.59 -2.29
N ARG A 42 10.48 -10.28 -1.97
CA ARG A 42 9.77 -9.59 -0.90
C ARG A 42 8.92 -8.45 -1.47
N VAL A 43 8.13 -8.75 -2.50
CA VAL A 43 7.32 -7.75 -3.23
C VAL A 43 6.29 -7.08 -2.31
N GLU A 44 5.82 -7.78 -1.28
CA GLU A 44 4.94 -7.23 -0.25
C GLU A 44 5.54 -6.03 0.48
N ARG A 45 6.87 -5.99 0.69
CA ARG A 45 7.54 -4.83 1.30
C ARG A 45 7.57 -3.63 0.35
N ALA A 46 7.71 -3.85 -0.96
CA ALA A 46 7.63 -2.78 -1.96
C ALA A 46 6.22 -2.19 -2.05
N ILE A 47 5.18 -3.05 -2.03
CA ILE A 47 3.78 -2.62 -2.03
C ILE A 47 3.47 -1.79 -0.78
N ALA A 48 3.89 -2.26 0.40
CA ALA A 48 3.71 -1.52 1.64
C ALA A 48 4.39 -0.14 1.59
N MET A 49 5.66 -0.09 1.15
CA MET A 49 6.40 1.17 1.01
C MET A 49 5.68 2.17 0.09
N TYR A 50 5.22 1.76 -1.08
CA TYR A 50 4.50 2.68 -1.99
C TYR A 50 3.10 3.06 -1.48
N SER A 51 2.43 2.15 -0.77
CA SER A 51 1.14 2.45 -0.12
C SER A 51 1.30 3.52 0.96
N ASP A 52 2.33 3.41 1.80
CA ASP A 52 2.62 4.38 2.86
C ASP A 52 2.95 5.78 2.30
N LEU A 53 3.47 5.83 1.06
CA LEU A 53 3.76 7.06 0.33
C LEU A 53 2.56 7.58 -0.49
N CYS A 54 1.39 6.93 -0.40
CA CYS A 54 0.21 7.20 -1.23
C CYS A 54 0.48 7.12 -2.75
N ARG A 55 1.51 6.37 -3.16
CA ARG A 55 1.89 6.14 -4.56
C ARG A 55 1.17 4.90 -5.09
N TRP A 56 -0.13 5.04 -5.27
CA TRP A 56 -1.02 3.91 -5.56
C TRP A 56 -0.74 3.24 -6.91
N ASP A 57 -0.35 3.99 -7.95
CA ASP A 57 0.00 3.44 -9.26
C ASP A 57 1.22 2.52 -9.20
N GLU A 58 2.27 2.98 -8.52
CA GLU A 58 3.50 2.19 -8.31
C GLU A 58 3.17 0.94 -7.48
N ALA A 59 2.43 1.09 -6.39
CA ALA A 59 1.99 -0.04 -5.56
C ALA A 59 1.17 -1.07 -6.36
N ARG A 60 0.27 -0.63 -7.26
CA ARG A 60 -0.55 -1.51 -8.11
C ARG A 60 0.30 -2.32 -9.08
N GLN A 61 1.33 -1.72 -9.68
CA GLN A 61 2.23 -2.45 -10.57
C GLN A 61 2.92 -3.61 -9.85
N PHE A 62 3.38 -3.39 -8.62
CA PHE A 62 3.98 -4.45 -7.81
C PHE A 62 2.95 -5.47 -7.32
N ALA A 63 1.73 -5.04 -6.97
CA ALA A 63 0.65 -5.94 -6.56
C ALA A 63 0.15 -6.84 -7.69
N HIS A 64 0.07 -6.33 -8.93
CA HIS A 64 -0.34 -7.12 -10.10
C HIS A 64 0.68 -8.19 -10.47
N ASN A 65 1.98 -7.89 -10.28
CA ASN A 65 3.06 -8.85 -10.46
C ASN A 65 3.18 -9.85 -9.30
N ALA A 66 2.42 -9.65 -8.23
CA ALA A 66 2.37 -10.49 -7.04
C ALA A 66 1.01 -11.23 -6.94
N ASN A 67 0.75 -11.84 -5.79
CA ASN A 67 -0.49 -12.57 -5.56
C ASN A 67 -1.73 -11.63 -5.58
N PRO A 68 -2.90 -12.10 -6.06
CA PRO A 68 -4.14 -11.32 -6.09
C PRO A 68 -4.58 -10.75 -4.73
N GLU A 69 -4.23 -11.43 -3.64
CA GLU A 69 -4.54 -10.99 -2.27
C GLU A 69 -3.89 -9.63 -1.93
N HIS A 70 -2.68 -9.37 -2.43
CA HIS A 70 -2.01 -8.09 -2.21
C HIS A 70 -2.69 -6.94 -2.96
N SER A 71 -3.31 -7.22 -4.11
CA SER A 71 -4.09 -6.23 -4.83
C SER A 71 -5.35 -5.85 -4.06
N GLN A 72 -6.03 -6.78 -3.41
CA GLN A 72 -7.22 -6.48 -2.60
C GLN A 72 -6.87 -5.63 -1.36
N GLU A 73 -5.80 -5.98 -0.66
CA GLU A 73 -5.32 -5.21 0.50
C GLU A 73 -4.90 -3.79 0.11
N LEU A 74 -4.22 -3.63 -1.03
CA LEU A 74 -3.84 -2.32 -1.56
C LEU A 74 -5.06 -1.43 -1.80
N VAL A 75 -6.10 -1.97 -2.44
CA VAL A 75 -7.32 -1.20 -2.74
C VAL A 75 -8.06 -0.82 -1.45
N ARG A 76 -8.08 -1.68 -0.44
CA ARG A 76 -8.64 -1.34 0.88
C ARG A 76 -7.92 -0.17 1.53
N ARG A 77 -6.58 -0.15 1.49
CA ARG A 77 -5.78 0.97 2.02
C ARG A 77 -5.99 2.25 1.25
N GLN A 78 -6.01 2.18 -0.07
CA GLN A 78 -6.29 3.34 -0.93
C GLN A 78 -7.65 3.95 -0.60
N ALA A 79 -8.66 3.10 -0.40
CA ALA A 79 -10.00 3.55 -0.11
C ALA A 79 -10.14 4.11 1.33
N ALA A 80 -9.46 3.52 2.31
CA ALA A 80 -9.37 4.10 3.67
C ALA A 80 -8.70 5.48 3.66
N TRP A 81 -7.62 5.65 2.87
CA TRP A 81 -7.00 6.95 2.69
C TRP A 81 -7.95 7.95 2.02
N ALA A 82 -8.71 7.52 0.99
CA ALA A 82 -9.68 8.37 0.31
C ALA A 82 -10.80 8.85 1.24
N GLU A 83 -11.28 7.98 2.15
CA GLU A 83 -12.21 8.34 3.23
C GLU A 83 -11.61 9.42 4.16
N GLU A 84 -10.35 9.26 4.59
CA GLU A 84 -9.66 10.25 5.44
C GLU A 84 -9.47 11.62 4.75
N THR A 85 -9.23 11.63 3.44
CA THR A 85 -9.15 12.88 2.65
C THR A 85 -10.52 13.49 2.30
N ASN A 86 -11.62 12.92 2.77
CA ASN A 86 -13.00 13.36 2.52
C ASN A 86 -13.39 13.41 1.03
N ASP A 87 -12.65 12.69 0.17
CA ASP A 87 -13.00 12.48 -1.24
C ASP A 87 -13.85 11.21 -1.36
N LEU A 88 -15.08 11.33 -0.86
CA LEU A 88 -16.03 10.24 -0.79
C LEU A 88 -16.35 9.70 -2.21
N GLY A 89 -16.22 10.54 -3.25
CA GLY A 89 -16.47 10.18 -4.64
C GLY A 89 -15.46 9.15 -5.13
N VAL A 90 -14.19 9.47 -4.99
CA VAL A 90 -13.09 8.56 -5.34
C VAL A 90 -13.09 7.31 -4.44
N ALA A 91 -13.40 7.44 -3.16
CA ALA A 91 -13.49 6.31 -2.23
C ALA A 91 -14.54 5.27 -2.69
N SER A 92 -15.73 5.71 -3.06
CA SER A 92 -16.82 4.82 -3.50
C SER A 92 -16.50 4.08 -4.80
N GLU A 93 -15.93 4.76 -5.80
CA GLU A 93 -15.51 4.13 -7.06
C GLU A 93 -14.36 3.13 -6.82
N THR A 94 -13.45 3.47 -5.92
CA THR A 94 -12.32 2.61 -5.55
C THR A 94 -12.80 1.34 -4.84
N TYR A 95 -13.75 1.44 -3.90
CA TYR A 95 -14.35 0.27 -3.25
C TYR A 95 -15.16 -0.61 -4.21
N LEU A 96 -15.87 -0.02 -5.19
CA LEU A 96 -16.52 -0.80 -6.25
C LEU A 96 -15.51 -1.58 -7.09
N LYS A 97 -14.41 -0.95 -7.49
CA LYS A 97 -13.32 -1.62 -8.22
C LYS A 97 -12.64 -2.70 -7.38
N ALA A 98 -12.64 -2.57 -6.06
CA ALA A 98 -12.14 -3.56 -5.11
C ALA A 98 -13.02 -4.82 -5.01
N GLY A 99 -14.27 -4.76 -5.49
CA GLY A 99 -15.29 -5.76 -5.22
C GLY A 99 -15.94 -5.63 -3.83
N ASP A 100 -15.62 -4.59 -3.07
CA ASP A 100 -16.16 -4.35 -1.72
C ASP A 100 -17.41 -3.45 -1.82
N VAL A 101 -18.46 -4.03 -2.41
CA VAL A 101 -19.69 -3.32 -2.78
C VAL A 101 -20.44 -2.77 -1.57
N LEU A 102 -20.39 -3.45 -0.42
CA LEU A 102 -21.07 -3.03 0.80
C LEU A 102 -20.54 -1.69 1.33
N LYS A 103 -19.22 -1.53 1.37
CA LYS A 103 -18.59 -0.26 1.77
C LYS A 103 -18.88 0.86 0.79
N ALA A 104 -18.84 0.57 -0.51
CA ALA A 104 -19.19 1.56 -1.54
C ALA A 104 -20.62 2.09 -1.38
N ILE A 105 -21.59 1.23 -1.08
CA ILE A 105 -22.99 1.63 -0.83
C ILE A 105 -23.09 2.53 0.41
N SER A 106 -22.39 2.20 1.50
CA SER A 106 -22.40 3.01 2.73
C SER A 106 -21.93 4.44 2.46
N ILE A 107 -20.79 4.59 1.77
CA ILE A 107 -20.19 5.89 1.45
C ILE A 107 -21.08 6.71 0.51
N LEU A 108 -21.65 6.08 -0.52
CA LEU A 108 -22.59 6.74 -1.44
C LEU A 108 -23.88 7.18 -0.74
N GLY A 109 -24.34 6.41 0.25
CA GLY A 109 -25.47 6.76 1.09
C GLY A 109 -25.21 8.02 1.89
N GLU A 110 -24.05 8.11 2.55
CA GLU A 110 -23.63 9.28 3.34
C GLU A 110 -23.45 10.52 2.47
N GLN A 111 -22.84 10.41 1.29
CA GLN A 111 -22.74 11.53 0.34
C GLN A 111 -24.10 12.10 -0.06
N LYS A 112 -25.04 11.23 -0.45
CA LYS A 112 -26.37 11.67 -0.88
C LYS A 112 -27.19 12.24 0.27
N TRP A 113 -26.92 11.82 1.50
CA TRP A 113 -27.56 12.36 2.69
C TRP A 113 -27.02 13.74 3.07
N LEU A 114 -25.70 13.94 3.01
CA LEU A 114 -25.05 15.24 3.21
C LEU A 114 -25.47 16.27 2.16
N ALA A 115 -25.67 15.85 0.90
CA ALA A 115 -26.14 16.75 -0.17
C ALA A 115 -27.60 17.24 -0.02
N LYS A 116 -28.36 16.68 0.93
CA LYS A 116 -29.75 17.08 1.23
C LYS A 116 -29.88 18.03 2.43
N LEU A 117 -28.79 18.33 3.13
CA LEU A 117 -28.70 19.35 4.17
C LEU A 117 -28.22 20.68 3.57
#